data_AF-A0A350DHE7-F1
#
_entry.id   AF-A0A350DHE7-F1
#
_cell.length_a   1.000
_cell.length_b   1.000
_cell.length_c   1.000
_cell.angle_alpha   90.00
_cell.angle_beta   90.00
_cell.angle_gamma   90.00
#
_symmetry.space_group_name_H-M   'P 1'
#
loop_
_entity.id
_entity.type
_entity.pdbx_description
1 polymer ?
#
loop_
_entity_poly.entity_id
_entity_poly.type
_entity_poly.pdbx_seq_one_letter_code
_entity_poly.pdbx_strand_id
1 'polypeptide(L)' 'MQFLHTMVRVSDLDASLHFYCDLLGLKEVRRKENEKGRFTLVFLAAPEDEARSER' A
#
# COMPACT_ATOMS: atom_id res chain seq x y z
N MET A 1 4.09 -16.30 15.81
CA MET A 1 3.35 -15.87 14.60
C MET A 1 3.32 -14.34 14.60
N GLN A 2 3.64 -13.69 13.49
CA GLN A 2 3.64 -12.23 13.38
C GLN A 2 2.62 -11.79 12.32
N PHE A 3 1.87 -10.74 12.63
CA PHE A 3 0.98 -10.11 11.66
C PHE A 3 1.81 -9.24 10.70
N LEU A 4 1.68 -9.48 9.40
CA LEU A 4 2.48 -8.80 8.37
C LEU A 4 1.74 -7.62 7.74
N HIS A 5 0.53 -7.86 7.25
CA HIS A 5 -0.28 -6.83 6.58
C HIS A 5 -1.76 -7.23 6.51
N THR A 6 -2.61 -6.23 6.30
CA THR A 6 -3.99 -6.40 5.84
C THR A 6 -4.10 -5.98 4.38
N MET A 7 -5.01 -6.59 3.61
CA MET A 7 -5.21 -6.28 2.21
C MET A 7 -6.64 -5.84 1.96
N VAL A 8 -6.77 -4.69 1.31
CA VAL A 8 -8.05 -4.11 0.90
C VAL A 8 -8.04 -3.96 -0.62
N ARG A 9 -9.09 -4.47 -1.29
CA ARG A 9 -9.27 -4.26 -2.73
C ARG A 9 -10.01 -2.96 -2.95
N VAL A 10 -9.54 -2.18 -3.91
CA VAL A 10 -10.12 -0.89 -4.28
C VAL A 10 -10.47 -0.88 -5.77
N SER A 11 -11.49 -0.10 -6.13
CA SER A 11 -11.91 0.06 -7.53
C SER A 11 -11.16 1.18 -8.26
N ASP A 12 -10.70 2.18 -7.51
CA ASP A 12 -9.96 3.34 -8.02
C ASP A 12 -8.68 3.50 -7.18
N LEU A 13 -7.53 3.33 -7.83
CA LEU A 13 -6.24 3.38 -7.15
C LEU A 13 -5.85 4.82 -6.80
N ASP A 14 -6.11 5.78 -7.68
CA ASP A 14 -5.69 7.17 -7.50
C ASP A 14 -6.49 7.83 -6.37
N ALA A 15 -7.81 7.62 -6.34
CA ALA A 15 -8.65 8.08 -5.24
C ALA A 15 -8.24 7.47 -3.90
N SER A 16 -7.84 6.19 -3.91
CA SER A 16 -7.37 5.51 -2.70
C SER A 16 -6.02 6.05 -2.22
N LEU A 17 -5.08 6.31 -3.13
CA LEU A 17 -3.77 6.88 -2.77
C LEU A 17 -3.92 8.30 -2.24
N HIS A 18 -4.80 9.12 -2.82
CA HIS A 18 -5.11 10.43 -2.25
C HIS A 18 -5.60 10.33 -0.80
N PHE A 19 -6.55 9.43 -0.53
CA PHE A 19 -7.04 9.22 0.83
C PHE A 19 -5.95 8.71 1.79
N TYR A 20 -5.27 7.62 1.43
CA TYR A 20 -4.32 6.98 2.35
C TYR A 20 -3.02 7.76 2.51
N CYS A 21 -2.51 8.38 1.46
CA CYS A 21 -1.24 9.10 1.50
C CYS A 21 -1.42 10.57 1.89
N ASP A 22 -2.31 11.30 1.21
CA ASP A 22 -2.40 12.75 1.40
C ASP A 22 -3.25 13.11 2.63
N LEU A 23 -4.37 12.42 2.83
CA LEU A 23 -5.30 12.73 3.93
C LEU A 23 -4.95 11.99 5.22
N LEU A 24 -4.57 10.71 5.14
CA LEU A 24 -4.24 9.88 6.31
C LEU A 24 -2.75 9.88 6.65
N GLY A 25 -1.87 10.27 5.71
CA GLY A 25 -0.43 10.40 5.96
C GLY A 25 0.38 9.11 5.88
N LEU A 26 -0.16 8.04 5.28
CA LEU A 26 0.62 6.84 4.98
C LEU A 26 1.62 7.11 3.84
N LYS A 27 2.64 6.27 3.74
CA LYS A 27 3.61 6.33 2.66
C LYS A 27 3.58 5.07 1.82
N GLU A 28 3.68 5.24 0.52
CA GLU A 28 3.92 4.13 -0.40
C GLU A 28 5.34 3.59 -0.20
N VAL A 29 5.45 2.33 0.20
CA VAL A 29 6.74 1.66 0.45
C VAL A 29 7.08 0.66 -0.64
N ARG A 30 6.07 0.13 -1.35
CA ARG A 30 6.28 -0.82 -2.44
C ARG A 30 5.11 -0.84 -3.40
N ARG A 31 5.43 -0.89 -4.70
CA ARG A 31 4.47 -1.12 -5.78
C ARG A 31 4.88 -2.31 -6.62
N LYS A 32 3.89 -3.10 -7.03
CA LYS A 32 4.07 -4.17 -8.00
C LYS A 32 2.91 -4.18 -8.98
N GLU A 33 3.26 -4.12 -10.26
CA GLU A 33 2.31 -4.17 -11.35
C GLU A 33 2.44 -5.52 -12.06
N ASN A 34 1.32 -6.10 -12.45
CA ASN A 34 1.29 -7.32 -13.22
C ASN A 34 0.27 -7.17 -14.35
N GLU A 35 0.76 -6.85 -15.55
CA GLU A 35 -0.06 -6.67 -16.74
C GLU A 35 -0.80 -7.95 -17.13
N LYS A 36 -0.13 -9.10 -17.08
CA LYS A 36 -0.74 -10.41 -17.39
C LYS A 36 -1.88 -10.75 -16.44
N GLY A 37 -1.68 -10.44 -15.16
CA GLY A 37 -2.69 -10.64 -14.11
C GLY A 37 -3.72 -9.50 -14.02
N ARG A 38 -3.51 -8.39 -14.73
CA ARG A 38 -4.32 -7.17 -14.69
C ARG A 38 -4.59 -6.65 -13.28
N PHE A 39 -3.53 -6.57 -12.46
CA PHE A 39 -3.62 -6.01 -11.12
C PHE A 39 -2.39 -5.20 -10.74
N THR A 40 -2.60 -4.27 -9.81
CA THR A 40 -1.56 -3.48 -9.15
C THR A 40 -1.67 -3.68 -7.65
N LEU A 41 -0.55 -4.00 -7.01
CA LEU A 41 -0.42 -4.05 -5.55
C LEU A 41 0.36 -2.81 -5.11
N VAL A 42 -0.19 -2.09 -4.16
CA VAL A 42 0.49 -0.98 -3.48
C VAL A 42 0.49 -1.27 -1.99
N PHE A 43 1.67 -1.31 -1.40
CA PHE A 43 1.87 -1.47 0.03
C PHE A 43 2.13 -0.10 0.64
N LEU A 44 1.39 0.19 1.70
CA LEU A 44 1.45 1.44 2.44
C LEU A 44 1.90 1.15 3.87
N ALA A 45 2.70 2.04 4.43
CA ALA A 45 3.11 1.99 5.83
C ALA A 45 2.89 3.35 6.51
N ALA A 46 2.67 3.33 7.82
CA ALA A 46 2.75 4.56 8.61
C ALA A 46 4.19 5.07 8.60
N PRO A 47 4.44 6.39 8.69
CA PRO A 47 5.78 6.96 8.62
C PRO A 47 6.78 6.35 9.62
N GLU A 48 6.32 5.98 10.81
CA GLU A 48 7.16 5.38 11.87
C GLU A 48 7.42 3.88 11.65
N ASP A 49 6.65 3.24 10.78
CA ASP A 49 6.73 1.81 10.49
C ASP A 49 7.48 1.49 9.18
N GLU A 50 7.99 2.51 8.49
CA GLU A 50 8.66 2.42 7.19
C GLU A 50 9.82 1.40 7.23
N ALA A 51 10.71 1.49 8.22
CA ALA A 51 11.83 0.56 8.41
C ALA A 51 11.39 -0.89 8.74
N ARG A 52 10.19 -1.08 9.29
CA ARG A 52 9.64 -2.42 9.53
C ARG A 52 9.08 -3.03 8.23
N SER A 53 8.64 -2.20 7.29
CA SER A 53 8.01 -2.63 6.04
C SER A 53 8.98 -3.28 5.04
N GLU A 54 10.28 -3.09 5.23
CA GLU A 54 11.35 -3.65 4.39
C GLU A 54 11.72 -5.11 4.71
N ARG A 55 11.13 -5.68 5.77
CA ARG A 55 11.44 -7.03 6.27
C ARG A 55 10.62 -8.14 5.61
#